data_AF-A0A7S1URW6-F1
#
_entry.id   AF-A0A7S1URW6-F1
#
_cell.length_a   1.000
_cell.length_b   1.000
_cell.length_c   1.000
_cell.angle_alpha   90.00
_cell.angle_beta   90.00
_cell.angle_gamma   90.00
#
_symmetry.space_group_name_H-M   'P 1'
#
loop_
_entity.id
_entity.type
_entity.pdbx_description
1 polymer ?
#
loop_
_entity_poly.entity_id
_entity_poly.type
_entity_poly.pdbx_seq_one_letter_code
_entity_poly.pdbx_strand_id
1 'polypeptide(L)'
;CELGKGAFVNHECIDDFDLVVIGDRSVVSGFVNPADVSVGVLSLTPITIGSDCSLADDCLVEMGCVVEDEVHVHPRTLVTKGVTLASRSSWHGKPAQESVRPQLDFELGVVVDDSAVDFVERSQHMNVTSSNSPAGTEKSNVKISFAMTQYLTLFVVSPYMSALEFTVAYLTGKAIYDSFGWIGLSALVWIPTTASMLLASLVTVFSKKALLGVVKPGMWPLFGSFHRRKYVVDHLVEAHLLVWNDIATATGSPFAWGVSPVVHHFLWNVLGGEVGRNTVLPGQMPWTGYDLVNIGDFNLWGGGSTCLPWSIEKDYLVARSIRTDNNCYIG
;
A
#
# COMPACT_ATOMS: atom_id res chain seq x y z
N CYS A 1 -25.83 10.65 -4.58
CA CYS A 1 -24.99 11.79 -4.17
C CYS A 1 -25.68 13.04 -4.65
N GLU A 2 -26.10 13.86 -3.71
CA GLU A 2 -26.63 15.19 -4.01
C GLU A 2 -25.44 16.15 -4.05
N LEU A 3 -25.19 16.73 -5.23
CA LEU A 3 -24.06 17.62 -5.48
C LEU A 3 -24.56 19.05 -5.69
N GLY A 4 -24.06 19.95 -4.86
CA GLY A 4 -24.29 21.38 -4.97
C GLY A 4 -23.69 21.98 -6.24
N LYS A 5 -24.17 23.17 -6.60
CA LYS A 5 -23.70 23.93 -7.75
C LYS A 5 -22.25 24.33 -7.57
N GLY A 6 -21.42 24.00 -8.57
CA GLY A 6 -20.00 24.33 -8.56
C GLY A 6 -19.17 23.49 -7.58
N ALA A 7 -19.73 22.43 -7.01
CA ALA A 7 -18.95 21.44 -6.28
C ALA A 7 -18.02 20.68 -7.22
N PHE A 8 -16.80 20.41 -6.76
CA PHE A 8 -15.80 19.63 -7.47
C PHE A 8 -15.42 18.41 -6.64
N VAL A 9 -15.41 17.24 -7.28
CA VAL A 9 -15.10 15.96 -6.66
C VAL A 9 -14.01 15.30 -7.48
N ASN A 10 -12.91 14.90 -6.83
CA ASN A 10 -11.82 14.17 -7.49
C ASN A 10 -12.22 12.72 -7.77
N HIS A 11 -11.55 12.04 -8.70
CA HIS A 11 -11.90 10.67 -9.10
C HIS A 11 -11.79 9.70 -7.91
N GLU A 12 -12.79 8.82 -7.73
CA GLU A 12 -12.81 7.73 -6.73
C GLU A 12 -12.75 8.13 -5.23
N CYS A 13 -13.26 9.31 -4.85
CA CYS A 13 -13.20 9.74 -3.45
C CYS A 13 -14.50 9.56 -2.63
N ILE A 14 -15.58 8.99 -3.20
CA ILE A 14 -16.88 8.83 -2.51
C ILE A 14 -17.36 7.39 -2.63
N ASP A 15 -17.46 6.70 -1.50
CA ASP A 15 -18.15 5.40 -1.38
C ASP A 15 -19.64 5.59 -1.05
N ASP A 16 -20.47 4.62 -1.43
CA ASP A 16 -21.94 4.60 -1.25
C ASP A 16 -22.57 5.98 -1.48
N PHE A 17 -22.42 6.46 -2.72
CA PHE A 17 -22.72 7.83 -3.13
C PHE A 17 -24.14 8.30 -2.74
N ASP A 18 -25.11 7.41 -2.60
CA ASP A 18 -26.48 7.70 -2.17
C ASP A 18 -26.59 8.18 -0.71
N LEU A 19 -25.57 7.92 0.11
CA LEU A 19 -25.48 8.34 1.51
C LEU A 19 -24.70 9.65 1.72
N VAL A 20 -24.23 10.28 0.63
CA VAL A 20 -23.38 11.48 0.70
C VAL A 20 -24.06 12.68 0.05
N VAL A 21 -24.14 13.77 0.83
CA VAL A 21 -24.64 15.08 0.38
C VAL A 21 -23.50 16.08 0.44
N ILE A 22 -23.28 16.82 -0.66
CA ILE A 22 -22.22 17.82 -0.79
C ILE A 22 -22.83 19.16 -1.20
N GLY A 23 -22.57 20.21 -0.41
CA GLY A 23 -23.05 21.56 -0.65
C GLY A 23 -22.39 22.29 -1.83
N ASP A 24 -22.83 23.52 -2.06
CA ASP A 24 -22.37 24.35 -3.19
C ASP A 24 -20.89 24.74 -3.05
N ARG A 25 -20.16 24.82 -4.17
CA ARG A 25 -18.75 25.28 -4.23
C ARG A 25 -17.75 24.51 -3.35
N SER A 26 -18.11 23.33 -2.87
CA SER A 26 -17.21 22.49 -2.07
C SER A 26 -16.25 21.70 -2.97
N VAL A 27 -15.01 21.55 -2.52
CA VAL A 27 -13.95 20.79 -3.21
C VAL A 27 -13.60 19.57 -2.38
N VAL A 28 -13.85 18.38 -2.93
CA VAL A 28 -13.61 17.10 -2.26
C VAL A 28 -12.55 16.31 -3.01
N SER A 29 -11.34 16.29 -2.45
CA SER A 29 -10.21 15.50 -2.95
C SER A 29 -9.91 14.28 -2.09
N GLY A 30 -10.24 14.29 -0.80
CA GLY A 30 -10.06 13.14 0.09
C GLY A 30 -11.26 12.18 0.12
N PHE A 31 -11.04 11.01 0.72
CA PHE A 31 -12.00 9.90 0.80
C PHE A 31 -13.15 10.19 1.77
N VAL A 32 -14.37 9.95 1.31
CA VAL A 32 -15.61 10.04 2.08
C VAL A 32 -16.23 8.65 2.12
N ASN A 33 -16.23 8.04 3.29
CA ASN A 33 -16.68 6.66 3.49
C ASN A 33 -17.84 6.61 4.50
N PRO A 34 -19.10 6.53 4.03
CA PRO A 34 -20.28 6.42 4.86
C PRO A 34 -20.51 5.00 5.43
N ALA A 35 -19.61 4.05 5.14
CA ALA A 35 -19.64 2.69 5.62
C ALA A 35 -18.58 2.42 6.69
N ASP A 36 -18.94 1.60 7.66
CA ASP A 36 -18.01 1.01 8.61
C ASP A 36 -18.37 -0.44 8.87
N VAL A 37 -17.35 -1.28 9.04
CA VAL A 37 -17.54 -2.67 9.45
C VAL A 37 -16.95 -2.85 10.83
N SER A 38 -17.82 -2.97 11.83
CA SER A 38 -17.41 -3.28 13.20
C SER A 38 -18.08 -4.57 13.67
N VAL A 39 -17.27 -5.50 14.20
CA VAL A 39 -17.74 -6.77 14.79
C VAL A 39 -18.69 -7.56 13.85
N GLY A 40 -18.36 -7.62 12.56
CA GLY A 40 -19.14 -8.35 11.55
C GLY A 40 -20.47 -7.69 11.15
N VAL A 41 -20.72 -6.45 11.58
CA VAL A 41 -21.88 -5.66 11.19
C VAL A 41 -21.43 -4.51 10.29
N LEU A 42 -22.00 -4.45 9.08
CA LEU A 42 -21.88 -3.29 8.20
C LEU A 42 -22.86 -2.21 8.68
N SER A 43 -22.32 -1.10 9.15
CA SER A 43 -23.07 0.10 9.51
C SER A 43 -22.94 1.14 8.41
N LEU A 44 -24.07 1.66 7.96
CA LEU A 44 -24.15 2.71 6.95
C LEU A 44 -24.78 3.93 7.59
N THR A 45 -24.06 5.06 7.63
CA THR A 45 -24.58 6.31 8.18
C THR A 45 -24.28 7.46 7.23
N PRO A 46 -25.29 8.28 6.84
CA PRO A 46 -25.08 9.38 5.91
C PRO A 46 -24.00 10.36 6.35
N ILE A 47 -23.30 10.92 5.37
CA ILE A 47 -22.34 12.02 5.57
C ILE A 47 -22.88 13.27 4.88
N THR A 48 -22.91 14.37 5.61
CA THR A 48 -23.31 15.68 5.06
C THR A 48 -22.11 16.60 5.02
N ILE A 49 -21.83 17.16 3.85
CA ILE A 49 -20.80 18.19 3.64
C ILE A 49 -21.50 19.48 3.23
N GLY A 50 -21.23 20.54 3.97
CA GLY A 50 -21.77 21.88 3.73
C GLY A 50 -21.23 22.54 2.47
N SER A 51 -21.55 23.81 2.31
CA SER A 51 -21.09 24.65 1.21
C SER A 51 -19.72 25.27 1.52
N ASP A 52 -18.97 25.62 0.47
CA ASP A 52 -17.66 26.27 0.56
C ASP A 52 -16.63 25.49 1.41
N CYS A 53 -16.76 24.15 1.45
CA CYS A 53 -15.85 23.27 2.17
C CYS A 53 -14.67 22.85 1.29
N SER A 54 -13.50 22.61 1.91
CA SER A 54 -12.37 22.00 1.22
C SER A 54 -11.88 20.77 1.98
N LEU A 55 -12.06 19.60 1.39
CA LEU A 55 -11.50 18.33 1.87
C LEU A 55 -10.27 18.00 1.03
N ALA A 56 -9.08 18.17 1.62
CA ALA A 56 -7.83 18.01 0.89
C ALA A 56 -7.44 16.54 0.68
N ASP A 57 -6.41 16.34 -0.15
CA ASP A 57 -5.96 15.01 -0.61
C ASP A 57 -5.61 14.06 0.54
N ASP A 58 -5.91 12.77 0.37
CA ASP A 58 -5.72 11.70 1.37
C ASP A 58 -6.37 11.93 2.75
N CYS A 59 -7.26 12.92 2.93
CA CYS A 59 -8.09 12.95 4.13
C CYS A 59 -9.14 11.84 4.08
N LEU A 60 -9.57 11.33 5.23
CA LEU A 60 -10.63 10.34 5.36
C LEU A 60 -11.72 10.90 6.27
N VAL A 61 -12.96 10.97 5.76
CA VAL A 61 -14.16 11.32 6.51
C VAL A 61 -15.00 10.06 6.68
N GLU A 62 -15.10 9.57 7.92
CA GLU A 62 -15.84 8.34 8.24
C GLU A 62 -17.34 8.58 8.41
N MET A 63 -18.11 7.49 8.47
CA MET A 63 -19.57 7.49 8.53
C MET A 63 -20.17 8.40 9.62
N GLY A 64 -21.33 8.98 9.32
CA GLY A 64 -22.10 9.79 10.26
C GLY A 64 -21.51 11.18 10.56
N CYS A 65 -20.45 11.59 9.87
CA CYS A 65 -19.90 12.93 10.03
C CYS A 65 -20.79 14.00 9.41
N VAL A 66 -20.80 15.17 10.06
CA VAL A 66 -21.44 16.39 9.55
C VAL A 66 -20.38 17.46 9.43
N VAL A 67 -20.02 17.80 8.21
CA VAL A 67 -19.11 18.91 7.91
C VAL A 67 -19.99 20.13 7.62
N GLU A 68 -19.98 21.11 8.52
CA GLU A 68 -20.75 22.35 8.30
C GLU A 68 -20.09 23.26 7.24
N ASP A 69 -20.67 24.43 6.99
CA ASP A 69 -20.22 25.35 5.94
C ASP A 69 -18.83 25.95 6.24
N GLU A 70 -18.07 26.26 5.19
CA GLU A 70 -16.76 26.92 5.26
C GLU A 70 -15.70 26.12 6.06
N VAL A 71 -15.75 24.78 6.04
CA VAL A 71 -14.77 23.92 6.74
C VAL A 71 -13.59 23.54 5.87
N HIS A 72 -12.38 23.59 6.45
CA HIS A 72 -11.14 23.19 5.78
C HIS A 72 -10.48 21.98 6.46
N VAL A 73 -10.51 20.82 5.82
CA VAL A 73 -9.82 19.61 6.28
C VAL A 73 -8.48 19.48 5.55
N HIS A 74 -7.39 19.45 6.31
CA HIS A 74 -6.04 19.35 5.76
C HIS A 74 -5.71 17.96 5.20
N PRO A 75 -4.70 17.84 4.32
CA PRO A 75 -4.31 16.56 3.74
C PRO A 75 -3.96 15.53 4.82
N ARG A 76 -4.27 14.25 4.56
CA ARG A 76 -3.99 13.13 5.48
C ARG A 76 -4.60 13.31 6.88
N THR A 77 -5.75 13.96 6.97
CA THR A 77 -6.53 14.09 8.22
C THR A 77 -7.56 12.97 8.32
N LEU A 78 -7.75 12.39 9.51
CA LEU A 78 -8.76 11.35 9.77
C LEU A 78 -9.88 11.93 10.63
N VAL A 79 -11.02 12.23 10.01
CA VAL A 79 -12.24 12.64 10.72
C VAL A 79 -12.98 11.38 11.14
N THR A 80 -12.96 11.11 12.44
CA THR A 80 -13.51 9.89 13.01
C THR A 80 -15.04 9.85 12.96
N LYS A 81 -15.62 8.64 12.96
CA LYS A 81 -17.07 8.38 12.93
C LYS A 81 -17.89 9.34 13.81
N GLY A 82 -18.96 9.89 13.24
CA GLY A 82 -19.96 10.68 13.97
C GLY A 82 -19.49 12.06 14.45
N VAL A 83 -18.34 12.56 13.97
CA VAL A 83 -17.85 13.89 14.35
C VAL A 83 -18.54 14.99 13.53
N THR A 84 -18.93 16.06 14.22
CA THR A 84 -19.39 17.29 13.57
C THR A 84 -18.24 18.29 13.50
N LEU A 85 -17.87 18.71 12.28
CA LEU A 85 -16.90 19.77 12.05
C LEU A 85 -17.66 21.10 11.99
N ALA A 86 -17.46 21.96 12.99
CA ALA A 86 -18.17 23.22 13.12
C ALA A 86 -17.85 24.19 11.98
N SER A 87 -18.77 25.09 11.65
CA SER A 87 -18.60 26.05 10.55
C SER A 87 -17.35 26.91 10.72
N ARG A 88 -16.70 27.28 9.61
CA ARG A 88 -15.49 28.16 9.60
C ARG A 88 -14.30 27.64 10.40
N SER A 89 -14.22 26.34 10.59
CA SER A 89 -13.12 25.68 11.28
C SER A 89 -12.13 25.07 10.31
N SER A 90 -10.94 24.75 10.82
CA SER A 90 -9.92 24.03 10.08
C SER A 90 -9.45 22.84 10.91
N TRP A 91 -9.20 21.70 10.28
CA TRP A 91 -8.92 20.44 10.99
C TRP A 91 -7.71 19.73 10.41
N HIS A 92 -6.87 19.17 11.29
CA HIS A 92 -5.68 18.41 10.91
C HIS A 92 -5.41 17.21 11.82
N GLY A 93 -4.68 16.21 11.31
CA GLY A 93 -4.17 15.09 12.11
C GLY A 93 -5.00 13.81 12.05
N LYS A 94 -4.49 12.76 12.69
CA LYS A 94 -5.16 11.45 12.81
C LYS A 94 -5.11 11.01 14.29
N PRO A 95 -6.19 11.17 15.08
CA PRO A 95 -7.51 11.70 14.72
C PRO A 95 -7.51 13.22 14.47
N ALA A 96 -8.52 13.71 13.76
CA ALA A 96 -8.68 15.12 13.43
C ALA A 96 -8.81 15.98 14.69
N GLN A 97 -8.03 17.05 14.75
CA GLN A 97 -8.09 18.08 15.76
C GLN A 97 -8.30 19.45 15.09
N GLU A 98 -9.10 20.30 15.72
CA GLU A 98 -9.33 21.66 15.23
C GLU A 98 -8.03 22.47 15.35
N SER A 99 -7.61 23.07 14.24
CA SER A 99 -6.50 24.00 14.21
C SER A 99 -6.97 25.36 14.73
N VAL A 100 -6.56 25.69 15.95
CA VAL A 100 -6.66 27.08 16.43
C VAL A 100 -5.65 27.87 15.62
N ARG A 101 -6.08 28.72 14.68
CA ARG A 101 -5.18 29.64 13.96
C ARG A 101 -4.34 30.41 14.97
N PRO A 102 -3.00 30.22 15.05
CA PRO A 102 -2.15 31.30 15.48
C PRO A 102 -2.16 32.32 14.33
N GLN A 103 -2.30 33.61 14.64
CA GLN A 103 -1.91 34.64 13.68
C GLN A 103 -0.48 34.32 13.25
N LEU A 104 -0.33 34.07 11.95
CA LEU A 104 0.91 33.59 11.37
C LEU A 104 1.91 34.75 11.26
N ASP A 105 2.42 35.20 12.40
CA ASP A 105 3.74 35.83 12.46
C ASP A 105 4.74 34.69 12.23
N PHE A 106 5.22 34.59 11.00
CA PHE A 106 6.27 33.64 10.63
C PHE A 106 7.57 34.01 11.36
N GLU A 107 7.75 33.54 12.59
CA GLU A 107 9.07 33.28 13.16
C GLU A 107 9.23 31.77 13.35
N LEU A 108 10.19 31.21 12.62
CA LEU A 108 10.57 29.80 12.66
C LEU A 108 11.13 29.47 14.06
N GLY A 109 10.29 28.92 14.93
CA GLY A 109 10.67 28.39 16.23
C GLY A 109 10.19 26.95 16.39
N VAL A 110 10.84 26.01 15.69
CA VAL A 110 10.64 24.58 15.96
C VAL A 110 11.37 24.26 17.27
N VAL A 111 10.62 24.08 18.35
CA VAL A 111 11.13 23.45 19.57
C VAL A 111 11.17 21.94 19.30
N VAL A 112 12.38 21.43 19.07
CA VAL A 112 12.65 19.99 19.05
C VAL A 112 12.84 19.55 20.50
N ASP A 113 12.10 18.55 20.94
CA ASP A 113 12.32 17.86 22.21
C ASP A 113 13.65 17.07 22.10
N ASP A 114 14.69 17.59 22.76
CA ASP A 114 16.08 17.08 22.72
C ASP A 114 16.26 15.69 23.39
N SER A 115 15.22 15.11 23.97
CA SER A 115 15.33 13.83 24.69
C SER A 115 15.64 12.60 23.81
N ALA A 116 15.41 12.70 22.48
CA ALA A 116 15.81 11.65 21.52
C ALA A 116 17.25 11.80 21.00
N VAL A 117 17.89 12.96 21.23
CA VAL A 117 19.23 13.27 20.72
C VAL A 117 20.31 12.62 21.59
N ASP A 118 20.06 12.45 22.89
CA ASP A 118 20.99 11.85 23.85
C ASP A 118 21.32 10.37 23.56
N PHE A 119 20.40 9.61 22.95
CA PHE A 119 20.66 8.21 22.63
C PHE A 119 21.53 8.05 21.37
N VAL A 120 21.45 9.02 20.45
CA VAL A 120 22.24 9.02 19.20
C VAL A 120 23.67 9.50 19.47
N GLU A 121 23.86 10.53 20.30
CA GLU A 121 25.20 11.04 20.62
C GLU A 121 26.07 10.02 21.38
N ARG A 122 25.47 9.19 22.26
CA ARG A 122 26.20 8.12 22.95
C ARG A 122 26.77 7.05 22.02
N SER A 123 26.15 6.84 20.86
CA SER A 123 26.63 5.87 19.86
C SER A 123 27.75 6.41 18.97
N GLN A 124 27.86 7.74 18.83
CA GLN A 124 28.89 8.38 18.00
C GLN A 124 30.25 8.51 18.69
N HIS A 125 30.28 8.55 20.03
CA HIS A 125 31.55 8.63 20.77
C HIS A 125 32.34 7.32 20.85
N MET A 126 31.78 6.17 20.45
CA MET A 126 32.47 4.87 20.57
C MET A 126 33.23 4.39 19.32
N ASN A 127 33.15 5.09 18.18
CA ASN A 127 33.78 4.63 16.93
C ASN A 127 34.64 5.70 16.22
N VAL A 128 35.28 6.59 16.98
CA VAL A 128 36.34 7.46 16.44
C VAL A 128 37.71 6.86 16.78
N THR A 129 38.08 5.80 16.06
CA THR A 129 39.49 5.46 15.80
C THR A 129 39.66 5.17 14.32
N SER A 130 40.06 6.24 13.61
CA SER A 130 40.88 6.30 12.40
C SER A 130 40.83 5.15 11.37
N SER A 131 40.33 5.46 10.17
CA SER A 131 41.07 5.13 8.94
C SER A 131 40.76 6.14 7.85
N ASN A 132 41.77 6.94 7.49
CA ASN A 132 41.71 7.84 6.33
C ASN A 132 41.71 7.00 5.03
N SER A 133 40.61 7.03 4.30
CA SER A 133 40.50 6.54 2.91
C SER A 133 39.57 7.48 2.12
N PRO A 134 39.72 7.60 0.78
CA PRO A 134 39.04 8.63 -0.01
C PRO A 134 37.53 8.36 -0.12
N ALA A 135 36.78 8.81 0.88
CA ALA A 135 35.35 8.52 1.07
C ALA A 135 34.42 9.11 -0.02
N GLY A 136 34.89 10.05 -0.85
CA GLY A 136 34.09 10.68 -1.90
C GLY A 136 33.85 9.79 -3.12
N THR A 137 34.89 9.07 -3.56
CA THR A 137 34.85 8.21 -4.75
C THR A 137 34.14 6.89 -4.46
N GLU A 138 34.33 6.34 -3.27
CA GLU A 138 33.71 5.09 -2.83
C GLU A 138 32.18 5.22 -2.71
N LYS A 139 31.68 6.31 -2.10
CA LYS A 139 30.24 6.58 -2.02
C LYS A 139 29.58 6.79 -3.39
N SER A 140 30.30 7.38 -4.35
CA SER A 140 29.83 7.55 -5.74
C SER A 140 29.70 6.21 -6.47
N ASN A 141 30.71 5.35 -6.37
CA ASN A 141 30.72 4.03 -7.00
C ASN A 141 29.60 3.11 -6.48
N VAL A 142 29.27 3.20 -5.18
CA VAL A 142 28.17 2.43 -4.59
C VAL A 142 26.80 2.92 -5.11
N LYS A 143 26.60 4.23 -5.27
CA LYS A 143 25.37 4.78 -5.85
C LYS A 143 25.18 4.36 -7.31
N ILE A 144 26.24 4.39 -8.11
CA ILE A 144 26.20 3.92 -9.51
C ILE A 144 25.90 2.42 -9.56
N SER A 145 26.53 1.62 -8.71
CA SER A 145 26.25 0.18 -8.61
C SER A 145 24.79 -0.10 -8.21
N PHE A 146 24.23 0.70 -7.30
CA PHE A 146 22.83 0.62 -6.91
C PHE A 146 21.90 0.92 -8.10
N ALA A 147 22.12 2.05 -8.79
CA ALA A 147 21.35 2.42 -9.99
C ALA A 147 21.44 1.34 -11.07
N MET A 148 22.64 0.80 -11.34
CA MET A 148 22.83 -0.30 -12.29
C MET A 148 22.05 -1.56 -11.89
N THR A 149 21.95 -1.86 -10.59
CA THR A 149 21.13 -2.98 -10.10
C THR A 149 19.64 -2.73 -10.38
N GLN A 150 19.16 -1.50 -10.19
CA GLN A 150 17.77 -1.15 -10.51
C GLN A 150 17.50 -1.28 -12.01
N TYR A 151 18.37 -0.72 -12.85
CA TYR A 151 18.27 -0.84 -14.31
C TYR A 151 18.32 -2.29 -14.78
N LEU A 152 19.25 -3.10 -14.27
CA LEU A 152 19.34 -4.51 -14.64
C LEU A 152 18.07 -5.28 -14.24
N THR A 153 17.52 -5.00 -13.07
CA THR A 153 16.28 -5.64 -12.61
C THR A 153 15.11 -5.28 -13.51
N LEU A 154 14.96 -3.99 -13.81
CA LEU A 154 13.87 -3.45 -14.63
C LEU A 154 13.95 -3.89 -16.09
N PHE A 155 15.13 -3.83 -16.70
CA PHE A 155 15.29 -4.01 -18.16
C PHE A 155 15.79 -5.41 -18.57
N VAL A 156 16.23 -6.24 -17.62
CA VAL A 156 16.71 -7.60 -17.92
C VAL A 156 15.93 -8.63 -17.13
N VAL A 157 15.92 -8.56 -15.80
CA VAL A 157 15.31 -9.64 -15.00
C VAL A 157 13.80 -9.71 -15.24
N SER A 158 13.10 -8.58 -15.11
CA SER A 158 11.64 -8.50 -15.28
C SER A 158 11.15 -8.98 -16.66
N PRO A 159 11.63 -8.42 -17.80
CA PRO A 159 11.10 -8.81 -19.12
C PRO A 159 11.41 -10.26 -19.50
N TYR A 160 12.55 -10.82 -19.09
CA TYR A 160 12.88 -12.21 -19.38
C TYR A 160 12.01 -13.17 -18.57
N MET A 161 11.72 -12.82 -17.31
CA MET A 161 10.80 -13.60 -16.49
C MET A 161 9.36 -13.55 -17.04
N SER A 162 8.87 -12.37 -17.43
CA SER A 162 7.56 -12.26 -18.10
C SER A 162 7.53 -13.04 -19.42
N ALA A 163 8.61 -12.97 -20.23
CA ALA A 163 8.70 -13.73 -21.47
C ALA A 163 8.61 -15.24 -21.24
N LEU A 164 9.23 -15.76 -20.18
CA LEU A 164 9.13 -17.17 -19.80
C LEU A 164 7.68 -17.56 -19.47
N GLU A 165 6.96 -16.73 -18.73
CA GLU A 165 5.57 -16.98 -18.35
C GLU A 165 4.62 -16.94 -19.55
N PHE A 166 4.76 -15.94 -20.43
CA PHE A 166 4.00 -15.87 -21.69
C PHE A 166 4.33 -17.03 -22.62
N THR A 167 5.58 -17.50 -22.62
CA THR A 167 5.99 -18.68 -23.41
C THR A 167 5.28 -19.93 -22.89
N VAL A 168 5.23 -20.14 -21.58
CA VAL A 168 4.52 -21.28 -20.98
C VAL A 168 3.02 -21.21 -21.30
N ALA A 169 2.41 -20.03 -21.18
CA ALA A 169 1.00 -19.82 -21.52
C ALA A 169 0.75 -20.09 -23.01
N TYR A 170 1.63 -19.62 -23.90
CA TYR A 170 1.55 -19.84 -25.34
C TYR A 170 1.68 -21.33 -25.71
N LEU A 171 2.70 -22.02 -25.19
CA LEU A 171 2.92 -23.44 -25.49
C LEU A 171 1.75 -24.30 -25.03
N THR A 172 1.21 -24.00 -23.84
CA THR A 172 0.05 -24.70 -23.28
C THR A 172 -1.21 -24.38 -24.08
N GLY A 173 -1.44 -23.11 -24.42
CA GLY A 173 -2.55 -22.70 -25.28
C GLY A 173 -2.49 -23.32 -26.68
N LYS A 174 -1.31 -23.39 -27.27
CA LYS A 174 -1.07 -24.08 -28.55
C LYS A 174 -1.38 -25.57 -28.46
N ALA A 175 -0.94 -26.25 -27.39
CA ALA A 175 -1.25 -27.66 -27.19
C ALA A 175 -2.77 -27.92 -27.06
N ILE A 176 -3.49 -27.02 -26.39
CA ILE A 176 -4.96 -27.06 -26.31
C ILE A 176 -5.60 -26.83 -27.68
N TYR A 177 -5.12 -25.82 -28.42
CA TYR A 177 -5.60 -25.51 -29.76
C TYR A 177 -5.41 -26.67 -30.74
N ASP A 178 -4.22 -27.29 -30.74
CA ASP A 178 -3.90 -28.41 -31.61
C ASP A 178 -4.79 -29.64 -31.28
N SER A 179 -5.25 -29.78 -30.02
CA SER A 179 -6.06 -30.91 -29.56
C SER A 179 -7.57 -30.70 -29.74
N PHE A 180 -8.07 -29.47 -29.52
CA PHE A 180 -9.51 -29.18 -29.39
C PHE A 180 -9.99 -28.00 -30.27
N GLY A 181 -9.11 -27.40 -31.06
CA GLY A 181 -9.41 -26.25 -31.91
C GLY A 181 -9.79 -24.99 -31.14
N TRP A 182 -10.43 -24.04 -31.84
CA TRP A 182 -10.82 -22.74 -31.27
C TRP A 182 -11.83 -22.84 -30.13
N ILE A 183 -12.75 -23.80 -30.19
CA ILE A 183 -13.79 -23.99 -29.16
C ILE A 183 -13.18 -24.52 -27.86
N GLY A 184 -12.24 -25.46 -27.95
CA GLY A 184 -11.51 -25.92 -26.78
C GLY A 184 -10.59 -24.85 -26.21
N LEU A 185 -9.94 -24.06 -27.06
CA LEU A 185 -9.09 -22.95 -26.60
C LEU A 185 -9.90 -21.91 -25.83
N SER A 186 -11.07 -21.48 -26.33
CA SER A 186 -11.90 -20.51 -25.61
C SER A 186 -12.48 -21.07 -24.31
N ALA A 187 -12.86 -22.36 -24.30
CA ALA A 187 -13.37 -23.01 -23.10
C ALA A 187 -12.29 -23.28 -22.04
N LEU A 188 -11.01 -23.37 -22.43
CA LEU A 188 -9.90 -23.78 -21.56
C LEU A 188 -8.80 -22.73 -21.40
N VAL A 189 -8.99 -21.50 -21.91
CA VAL A 189 -7.99 -20.41 -21.85
C VAL A 189 -7.57 -20.06 -20.42
N TRP A 190 -8.43 -20.35 -19.43
CA TRP A 190 -8.15 -20.15 -18.02
C TRP A 190 -7.13 -21.15 -17.44
N ILE A 191 -6.93 -22.32 -18.07
CA ILE A 191 -5.92 -23.32 -17.65
C ILE A 191 -4.49 -22.78 -17.82
N PRO A 192 -4.06 -22.35 -19.03
CA PRO A 192 -2.70 -21.84 -19.22
C PRO A 192 -2.43 -20.58 -18.41
N THR A 193 -3.42 -19.69 -18.22
CA THR A 193 -3.25 -18.49 -17.39
C THR A 193 -3.12 -18.81 -15.91
N THR A 194 -3.86 -19.80 -15.41
CA THR A 194 -3.72 -20.25 -14.01
C THR A 194 -2.37 -20.94 -13.79
N ALA A 195 -1.92 -21.76 -14.74
CA ALA A 195 -0.63 -22.44 -14.66
C ALA A 195 0.55 -21.45 -14.64
N SER A 196 0.52 -20.41 -15.48
CA SER A 196 1.56 -19.36 -15.47
C SER A 196 1.53 -18.55 -14.17
N MET A 197 0.36 -18.22 -13.63
CA MET A 197 0.23 -17.52 -12.35
C MET A 197 0.81 -18.32 -11.16
N LEU A 198 0.57 -19.63 -11.12
CA LEU A 198 1.15 -20.50 -10.10
C LEU A 198 2.67 -20.60 -10.24
N LEU A 199 3.19 -20.66 -11.47
CA LEU A 199 4.63 -20.65 -11.73
C LEU A 199 5.26 -19.33 -11.26
N ALA A 200 4.66 -18.19 -11.58
CA ALA A 200 5.08 -16.86 -11.15
C ALA A 200 5.15 -16.75 -9.61
N SER A 201 4.13 -17.29 -8.94
CA SER A 201 4.05 -17.37 -7.49
C SER A 201 5.19 -18.20 -6.88
N LEU A 202 5.50 -19.36 -7.48
CA LEU A 202 6.61 -20.23 -7.04
C LEU A 202 7.97 -19.55 -7.22
N VAL A 203 8.20 -18.90 -8.36
CA VAL A 203 9.45 -18.16 -8.60
C VAL A 203 9.61 -17.02 -7.61
N THR A 204 8.52 -16.34 -7.27
CA THR A 204 8.52 -15.26 -6.28
C THR A 204 8.92 -15.77 -4.89
N VAL A 205 8.32 -16.88 -4.43
CA VAL A 205 8.67 -17.52 -3.16
C VAL A 205 10.13 -17.95 -3.14
N PHE A 206 10.60 -18.58 -4.20
CA PHE A 206 11.99 -19.02 -4.32
C PHE A 206 12.95 -17.83 -4.27
N SER A 207 12.69 -16.78 -5.06
CA SER A 207 13.52 -15.58 -5.13
C SER A 207 13.59 -14.86 -3.78
N LYS A 208 12.47 -14.71 -3.07
CA LYS A 208 12.44 -14.14 -1.72
C LYS A 208 13.28 -14.96 -0.74
N LYS A 209 13.09 -16.28 -0.71
CA LYS A 209 13.83 -17.16 0.21
C LYS A 209 15.33 -17.21 -0.12
N ALA A 210 15.71 -17.20 -1.40
CA ALA A 210 17.09 -17.26 -1.84
C ALA A 210 17.85 -15.93 -1.60
N LEU A 211 17.22 -14.78 -1.86
CA LEU A 211 17.89 -13.47 -1.80
C LEU A 211 17.82 -12.81 -0.42
N LEU A 212 16.66 -12.88 0.24
CA LEU A 212 16.39 -12.16 1.50
C LEU A 212 16.32 -13.08 2.73
N GLY A 213 15.84 -14.32 2.56
CA GLY A 213 15.60 -15.21 3.69
C GLY A 213 14.45 -14.71 4.58
N VAL A 214 14.62 -14.80 5.90
CA VAL A 214 13.68 -14.25 6.90
C VAL A 214 14.18 -12.87 7.33
N VAL A 215 13.38 -11.85 7.06
CA VAL A 215 13.68 -10.47 7.46
C VAL A 215 13.25 -10.25 8.92
N LYS A 216 14.11 -9.61 9.72
CA LYS A 216 13.81 -9.20 11.11
C LYS A 216 13.73 -7.68 11.20
N PRO A 217 12.97 -7.08 12.13
CA PRO A 217 12.97 -5.64 12.36
C PRO A 217 14.39 -5.12 12.63
N GLY A 218 14.73 -3.97 12.04
CA GLY A 218 16.10 -3.42 12.13
C GLY A 218 16.33 -2.21 11.24
N MET A 219 17.56 -1.71 11.26
CA MET A 219 18.02 -0.61 10.40
C MET A 219 19.15 -1.12 9.51
N TRP A 220 19.03 -0.91 8.19
CA TRP A 220 20.08 -1.27 7.22
C TRP A 220 20.51 -0.04 6.44
N PRO A 221 21.79 0.05 6.03
CA PRO A 221 22.24 1.14 5.16
C PRO A 221 21.48 1.15 3.83
N LEU A 222 21.03 2.33 3.40
CA LEU A 222 20.24 2.53 2.17
C LEU A 222 20.98 2.03 0.93
N PHE A 223 22.28 2.26 0.83
CA PHE A 223 23.09 1.77 -0.30
C PHE A 223 23.75 0.40 -0.05
N GLY A 224 23.30 -0.29 1.00
CA GLY A 224 23.81 -1.60 1.39
C GLY A 224 23.38 -2.74 0.47
N SER A 225 24.06 -3.89 0.61
CA SER A 225 23.72 -5.12 -0.12
C SER A 225 22.31 -5.64 0.22
N PHE A 226 21.84 -5.41 1.45
CA PHE A 226 20.48 -5.79 1.85
C PHE A 226 19.40 -5.06 1.05
N HIS A 227 19.46 -3.73 0.98
CA HIS A 227 18.48 -2.95 0.22
C HIS A 227 18.48 -3.30 -1.28
N ARG A 228 19.65 -3.57 -1.89
CA ARG A 228 19.70 -4.05 -3.27
C ARG A 228 18.96 -5.37 -3.48
N ARG A 229 19.22 -6.37 -2.63
CA ARG A 229 18.53 -7.66 -2.71
C ARG A 229 17.03 -7.51 -2.47
N LYS A 230 16.65 -6.60 -1.56
CA LYS A 230 15.26 -6.28 -1.27
C LYS A 230 14.56 -5.68 -2.48
N TYR A 231 15.15 -4.66 -3.09
CA TYR A 231 14.62 -4.00 -4.27
C TYR A 231 14.36 -4.99 -5.41
N VAL A 232 15.30 -5.92 -5.66
CA VAL A 232 15.12 -6.99 -6.67
C VAL A 232 13.90 -7.85 -6.36
N VAL A 233 13.76 -8.29 -5.11
CA VAL A 233 12.63 -9.13 -4.70
C VAL A 233 11.30 -8.37 -4.77
N ASP A 234 11.25 -7.13 -4.29
CA ASP A 234 10.03 -6.30 -4.32
C ASP A 234 9.55 -6.11 -5.76
N HIS A 235 10.45 -5.76 -6.68
CA HIS A 235 10.10 -5.60 -8.10
C HIS A 235 9.63 -6.89 -8.74
N LEU A 236 10.20 -8.04 -8.38
CA LEU A 236 9.71 -9.34 -8.85
C LEU A 236 8.30 -9.60 -8.33
N VAL A 237 8.05 -9.39 -7.03
CA VAL A 237 6.73 -9.56 -6.42
C VAL A 237 5.68 -8.70 -7.13
N GLU A 238 5.99 -7.42 -7.34
CA GLU A 238 5.11 -6.45 -7.99
C GLU A 238 4.87 -6.78 -9.47
N ALA A 239 5.92 -7.08 -10.23
CA ALA A 239 5.81 -7.38 -11.66
C ALA A 239 5.05 -8.68 -11.94
N HIS A 240 5.18 -9.68 -11.06
CA HIS A 240 4.55 -10.98 -11.25
C HIS A 240 3.13 -11.03 -10.69
N LEU A 241 2.93 -10.72 -9.40
CA LEU A 241 1.64 -11.00 -8.77
C LEU A 241 0.55 -10.02 -9.21
N LEU A 242 0.86 -8.74 -9.42
CA LEU A 242 -0.14 -7.73 -9.79
C LEU A 242 -0.64 -7.97 -11.23
N VAL A 243 0.28 -8.09 -12.19
CA VAL A 243 -0.06 -8.24 -13.61
C VAL A 243 -0.85 -9.53 -13.87
N TRP A 244 -0.47 -10.64 -13.24
CA TRP A 244 -1.17 -11.91 -13.44
C TRP A 244 -2.55 -11.94 -12.81
N ASN A 245 -2.76 -11.25 -11.68
CA ASN A 245 -4.10 -11.13 -11.07
C ASN A 245 -5.07 -10.40 -12.02
N ASP A 246 -4.61 -9.32 -12.67
CA ASP A 246 -5.41 -8.57 -13.63
C ASP A 246 -5.73 -9.40 -14.88
N ILE A 247 -4.76 -10.14 -15.42
CA ILE A 247 -4.95 -11.02 -16.58
C ILE A 247 -5.91 -12.17 -16.24
N ALA A 248 -5.75 -12.78 -15.06
CA ALA A 248 -6.60 -13.88 -14.63
C ALA A 248 -8.06 -13.42 -14.44
N THR A 249 -8.24 -12.20 -13.93
CA THR A 249 -9.56 -11.54 -13.80
C THR A 249 -10.15 -11.21 -15.17
N ALA A 250 -9.37 -10.60 -16.08
CA ALA A 250 -9.82 -10.23 -17.42
C ALA A 250 -10.18 -11.43 -18.30
N THR A 251 -9.51 -12.57 -18.09
CA THR A 251 -9.82 -13.83 -18.80
C THR A 251 -11.01 -14.59 -18.23
N GLY A 252 -11.65 -14.05 -17.17
CA GLY A 252 -12.83 -14.65 -16.56
C GLY A 252 -12.54 -16.01 -15.93
N SER A 253 -11.28 -16.27 -15.55
CA SER A 253 -10.91 -17.54 -14.93
C SER A 253 -11.73 -17.72 -13.64
N PRO A 254 -12.56 -18.78 -13.52
CA PRO A 254 -13.27 -19.07 -12.28
C PRO A 254 -12.31 -19.26 -11.09
N PHE A 255 -11.06 -19.63 -11.42
CA PHE A 255 -9.97 -19.75 -10.46
C PHE A 255 -9.34 -18.40 -10.09
N ALA A 256 -9.39 -17.37 -10.92
CA ALA A 256 -8.94 -16.03 -10.50
C ALA A 256 -9.81 -15.50 -9.36
N TRP A 257 -11.14 -15.60 -9.50
CA TRP A 257 -12.07 -15.08 -8.49
C TRP A 257 -12.04 -15.88 -7.17
N GLY A 258 -11.92 -17.21 -7.24
CA GLY A 258 -11.93 -18.07 -6.03
C GLY A 258 -10.56 -18.46 -5.49
N VAL A 259 -9.56 -18.61 -6.35
CA VAL A 259 -8.23 -19.14 -5.99
C VAL A 259 -7.18 -18.03 -5.85
N SER A 260 -7.35 -16.84 -6.45
CA SER A 260 -6.44 -15.71 -6.18
C SER A 260 -6.37 -15.37 -4.68
N PRO A 261 -7.49 -15.21 -3.94
CA PRO A 261 -7.43 -14.94 -2.50
C PRO A 261 -6.76 -16.06 -1.71
N VAL A 262 -7.00 -17.32 -2.11
CA VAL A 262 -6.42 -18.51 -1.46
C VAL A 262 -4.92 -18.61 -1.73
N VAL A 263 -4.48 -18.35 -2.96
CA VAL A 263 -3.07 -18.34 -3.35
C VAL A 263 -2.36 -17.19 -2.66
N HIS A 264 -2.94 -16.00 -2.60
CA HIS A 264 -2.38 -14.88 -1.85
C HIS A 264 -2.25 -15.20 -0.35
N HIS A 265 -3.28 -15.80 0.27
CA HIS A 265 -3.23 -16.22 1.67
C HIS A 265 -2.20 -17.33 1.91
N PHE A 266 -2.09 -18.30 1.00
CA PHE A 266 -1.09 -19.35 1.07
C PHE A 266 0.33 -18.80 0.90
N LEU A 267 0.55 -17.93 -0.09
CA LEU A 267 1.83 -17.26 -0.32
C LEU A 267 2.23 -16.44 0.89
N TRP A 268 1.29 -15.74 1.52
CA TRP A 268 1.53 -14.98 2.75
C TRP A 268 2.14 -15.85 3.85
N ASN A 269 1.49 -16.97 4.14
CA ASN A 269 1.95 -17.91 5.16
C ASN A 269 3.30 -18.54 4.79
N VAL A 270 3.54 -18.87 3.52
CA VAL A 270 4.81 -19.44 3.04
C VAL A 270 5.96 -18.43 3.07
N LEU A 271 5.64 -17.15 2.88
CA LEU A 271 6.58 -16.04 2.88
C LEU A 271 6.92 -15.55 4.28
N GLY A 272 6.23 -16.01 5.32
CA GLY A 272 6.60 -15.82 6.74
C GLY A 272 5.71 -14.86 7.53
N GLY A 273 4.66 -14.30 6.91
CA GLY A 273 3.67 -13.51 7.65
C GLY A 273 2.54 -14.39 8.17
N GLU A 274 1.84 -13.91 9.19
CA GLU A 274 0.64 -14.57 9.73
C GLU A 274 -0.60 -13.75 9.33
N VAL A 275 -1.60 -14.40 8.71
CA VAL A 275 -2.92 -13.79 8.47
C VAL A 275 -3.97 -14.62 9.17
N GLY A 276 -4.72 -13.97 10.06
CA GLY A 276 -5.84 -14.54 10.77
C GLY A 276 -6.96 -14.99 9.84
N ARG A 277 -7.85 -15.81 10.40
CA ARG A 277 -9.01 -16.36 9.70
C ARG A 277 -10.04 -15.29 9.41
N ASN A 278 -10.78 -15.48 8.32
CA ASN A 278 -11.86 -14.58 7.90
C ASN A 278 -11.41 -13.12 7.75
N THR A 279 -10.13 -12.93 7.42
CA THR A 279 -9.56 -11.63 7.11
C THR A 279 -9.64 -11.38 5.61
N VAL A 280 -10.26 -10.27 5.22
CA VAL A 280 -10.40 -9.87 3.83
C VAL A 280 -9.29 -8.88 3.50
N LEU A 281 -8.38 -9.30 2.64
CA LEU A 281 -7.29 -8.48 2.11
C LEU A 281 -7.60 -8.09 0.66
N PRO A 282 -7.50 -6.80 0.29
CA PRO A 282 -7.69 -6.37 -1.09
C PRO A 282 -6.59 -6.95 -2.00
N GLY A 283 -6.97 -7.41 -3.19
CA GLY A 283 -6.08 -8.10 -4.14
C GLY A 283 -5.09 -7.21 -4.90
N GLN A 284 -5.11 -5.89 -4.68
CA GLN A 284 -4.36 -4.89 -5.45
C GLN A 284 -3.15 -4.31 -4.70
N MET A 285 -2.77 -4.86 -3.54
CA MET A 285 -1.70 -4.24 -2.74
C MET A 285 -0.32 -4.83 -3.03
N PRO A 286 0.72 -3.98 -3.21
CA PRO A 286 2.10 -4.44 -3.26
C PRO A 286 2.56 -4.84 -1.84
N TRP A 287 2.29 -6.08 -1.49
CA TRP A 287 2.69 -6.62 -0.20
C TRP A 287 4.19 -6.91 -0.20
N THR A 288 4.99 -6.03 0.41
CA THR A 288 6.43 -6.27 0.60
C THR A 288 6.76 -6.31 2.09
N GLY A 289 7.57 -7.28 2.52
CA GLY A 289 7.90 -7.46 3.94
C GLY A 289 6.90 -8.32 4.71
N TYR A 290 6.40 -9.40 4.10
CA TYR A 290 5.54 -10.42 4.72
C TYR A 290 5.99 -10.84 6.12
N ASP A 291 7.30 -11.03 6.35
CA ASP A 291 7.86 -11.44 7.65
C ASP A 291 7.63 -10.45 8.79
N LEU A 292 7.28 -9.20 8.47
CA LEU A 292 7.13 -8.11 9.42
C LEU A 292 5.66 -7.75 9.67
N VAL A 293 4.71 -8.37 8.97
CA VAL A 293 3.30 -8.02 9.04
C VAL A 293 2.50 -9.22 9.54
N ASN A 294 1.89 -9.04 10.73
CA ASN A 294 1.00 -10.03 11.34
C ASN A 294 -0.41 -9.46 11.44
N ILE A 295 -1.37 -10.18 10.86
CA ILE A 295 -2.75 -9.74 10.75
C ILE A 295 -3.63 -10.65 11.62
N GLY A 296 -4.43 -10.05 12.51
CA GLY A 296 -5.40 -10.75 13.35
C GLY A 296 -6.57 -11.37 12.58
N ASP A 297 -7.45 -12.06 13.31
CA ASP A 297 -8.66 -12.67 12.77
C ASP A 297 -9.77 -11.62 12.55
N PHE A 298 -10.63 -11.85 11.55
CA PHE A 298 -11.81 -11.02 11.24
C PHE A 298 -11.49 -9.56 10.89
N ASN A 299 -10.36 -9.33 10.24
CA ASN A 299 -9.98 -7.98 9.79
C ASN A 299 -10.49 -7.69 8.39
N LEU A 300 -10.91 -6.46 8.14
CA LEU A 300 -11.39 -6.02 6.83
C LEU A 300 -10.56 -4.83 6.37
N TRP A 301 -9.91 -5.00 5.22
CA TRP A 301 -9.08 -3.96 4.61
C TRP A 301 -9.78 -3.38 3.39
N GLY A 302 -9.90 -2.06 3.35
CA GLY A 302 -10.49 -1.30 2.26
C GLY A 302 -9.58 -1.27 1.03
N GLY A 303 -10.16 -0.93 -0.12
CA GLY A 303 -9.38 -0.68 -1.33
C GLY A 303 -8.50 0.56 -1.14
N GLY A 304 -7.18 0.41 -1.31
CA GLY A 304 -6.22 1.51 -1.17
C GLY A 304 -5.47 1.58 0.18
N SER A 305 -5.86 0.79 1.19
CA SER A 305 -5.26 0.82 2.53
C SER A 305 -3.84 0.23 2.59
N THR A 306 -2.79 1.04 2.52
CA THR A 306 -1.41 0.51 2.45
C THR A 306 -0.86 0.01 3.79
N CYS A 307 -0.07 -1.07 3.75
CA CYS A 307 0.69 -1.55 4.89
C CYS A 307 2.15 -1.75 4.52
N LEU A 308 2.96 -0.77 4.90
CA LEU A 308 4.38 -0.72 4.56
C LEU A 308 5.19 -0.78 5.86
N PRO A 309 5.83 -1.93 6.18
CA PRO A 309 6.68 -2.05 7.35
C PRO A 309 8.03 -1.31 7.20
N TRP A 310 8.22 -0.56 6.11
CA TRP A 310 9.47 0.06 5.70
C TRP A 310 9.36 1.58 5.74
N SER A 311 10.32 2.24 6.38
CA SER A 311 10.53 3.69 6.31
C SER A 311 11.97 3.97 5.87
N ILE A 312 12.15 5.06 5.12
CA ILE A 312 13.49 5.58 4.82
C ILE A 312 13.75 6.73 5.78
N GLU A 313 14.76 6.57 6.64
CA GLU A 313 15.17 7.57 7.63
C GLU A 313 16.63 7.95 7.36
N LYS A 314 16.84 9.14 6.78
CA LYS A 314 18.16 9.64 6.35
C LYS A 314 18.83 8.67 5.35
N ASP A 315 19.92 8.03 5.76
CA ASP A 315 20.71 7.07 4.97
C ASP A 315 20.40 5.60 5.33
N TYR A 316 19.31 5.35 6.06
CA TYR A 316 18.93 4.01 6.51
C TYR A 316 17.53 3.64 6.03
N LEU A 317 17.42 2.38 5.60
CA LEU A 317 16.15 1.68 5.50
C LEU A 317 15.83 1.12 6.89
N VAL A 318 14.74 1.58 7.48
CA VAL A 318 14.24 1.13 8.78
C VAL A 318 13.05 0.22 8.54
N ALA A 319 13.05 -0.96 9.17
CA ALA A 319 11.89 -1.84 9.13
C ALA A 319 11.39 -2.15 10.53
N ARG A 320 10.07 -2.08 10.67
CA ARG A 320 9.35 -2.32 11.92
C ARG A 320 8.27 -3.35 11.69
N SER A 321 7.96 -4.12 12.73
CA SER A 321 6.85 -5.05 12.68
C SER A 321 5.52 -4.29 12.78
N ILE A 322 4.58 -4.63 11.91
CA ILE A 322 3.19 -4.16 11.97
C ILE A 322 2.34 -5.33 12.46
N ARG A 323 1.54 -5.08 13.49
CA ARG A 323 0.57 -6.05 13.99
C ARG A 323 -0.80 -5.40 14.08
N THR A 324 -1.79 -6.09 13.54
CA THR A 324 -3.21 -5.73 13.75
C THR A 324 -3.83 -6.71 14.74
N ASP A 325 -4.71 -6.20 15.59
CA ASP A 325 -5.51 -7.04 16.49
C ASP A 325 -6.70 -7.64 15.72
N ASN A 326 -7.57 -8.39 16.40
CA ASN A 326 -8.76 -8.97 15.79
C ASN A 326 -9.88 -7.93 15.61
N ASN A 327 -10.75 -8.13 14.62
CA ASN A 327 -11.91 -7.27 14.32
C ASN A 327 -11.56 -5.80 13.98
N CYS A 328 -10.43 -5.60 13.31
CA CYS A 328 -9.99 -4.29 12.85
C CYS A 328 -10.48 -4.03 11.42
N TYR A 329 -11.11 -2.87 11.23
CA TYR A 329 -11.34 -2.29 9.90
C TYR A 329 -10.21 -1.29 9.59
N ILE A 330 -9.61 -1.42 8.41
CA ILE A 330 -8.54 -0.53 7.93
C ILE A 330 -8.99 -0.02 6.57
N GLY A 331 -9.42 1.25 6.53
CA GLY A 331 -9.77 1.99 5.31
C GLY A 331 -8.57 2.70 4.71
#